data_AF-A0A6C1NL58-F1
#
_entry.id   AF-A0A6C1NL58-F1
#
_cell.length_a   1.000
_cell.length_b   1.000
_cell.length_c   1.000
_cell.angle_alpha   90.00
_cell.angle_beta   90.00
_cell.angle_gamma   90.00
#
_symmetry.space_group_name_H-M   'P 1'
#
loop_
_entity.id
_entity.type
_entity.pdbx_description
1 polymer ?
#
loop_
_entity_poly.entity_id
_entity_poly.type
_entity_poly.pdbx_seq_one_letter_code
_entity_poly.pdbx_strand_id
1 'polypeptide(L)'
;MDDLTMDEPWIVFTEELRERADEIPEDASREDDLAEALHEAGEAAAARLHAQADWEEEDAAEITGEFIRLAGEWIAEGIFDWDDLRERLELAQQEWDSEFGASPI
;
A
#
# COMPACT_ATOMS: atom_id res chain seq x y z
N MET A 1 11.41 22.14 -11.91
CA MET A 1 10.89 22.23 -10.54
C MET A 1 9.92 21.09 -10.48
N ASP A 2 10.46 19.91 -10.20
CA ASP A 2 9.65 18.75 -9.91
C ASP A 2 9.02 19.04 -8.56
N ASP A 3 7.69 19.15 -8.60
CA ASP A 3 6.83 19.24 -7.44
C ASP A 3 7.11 17.96 -6.64
N LEU A 4 7.88 18.06 -5.56
CA LEU A 4 8.01 16.99 -4.58
C LEU A 4 6.70 16.99 -3.79
N THR A 5 5.60 16.60 -4.43
CA THR A 5 4.42 16.15 -3.70
C THR A 5 4.89 14.94 -2.92
N MET A 6 4.86 14.99 -1.58
CA MET A 6 5.05 13.77 -0.80
C MET A 6 4.05 12.74 -1.34
N ASP A 7 4.56 11.59 -1.80
CA ASP A 7 3.71 10.54 -2.35
C ASP A 7 2.71 10.12 -1.27
N GLU A 8 1.42 10.16 -1.58
CA GLU A 8 0.37 9.73 -0.66
C GLU A 8 0.63 8.27 -0.21
N PRO A 9 0.37 7.91 1.05
CA PRO A 9 0.57 6.54 1.55
C PRO A 9 0.03 5.43 0.65
N TRP A 10 -1.18 5.60 0.10
CA TRP A 10 -1.77 4.63 -0.80
C TRP A 10 -0.97 4.48 -2.11
N ILE A 11 -0.34 5.56 -2.61
CA ILE A 11 0.53 5.55 -3.78
C ILE A 11 1.80 4.76 -3.45
N VAL A 12 2.49 5.12 -2.37
CA VAL A 12 3.73 4.46 -1.93
C VAL A 12 3.52 2.96 -1.80
N PHE A 13 2.45 2.55 -1.13
CA PHE A 13 2.13 1.14 -0.95
C PHE A 13 1.85 0.42 -2.27
N THR A 14 1.07 1.04 -3.16
CA THR A 14 0.71 0.43 -4.45
C THR A 14 1.93 0.30 -5.37
N GLU A 15 2.86 1.26 -5.35
CA GLU A 15 4.13 1.17 -6.08
C GLU A 15 4.95 -0.03 -5.62
N GLU A 16 5.21 -0.14 -4.31
CA GLU A 16 6.00 -1.23 -3.73
C GLU A 16 5.39 -2.60 -4.03
N LEU A 17 4.06 -2.72 -3.93
CA LEU A 17 3.35 -3.97 -4.24
C LEU A 17 3.44 -4.30 -5.74
N ARG A 18 3.27 -3.32 -6.61
CA ARG A 18 3.28 -3.53 -8.06
C ARG A 18 4.65 -3.93 -8.55
N GLU A 19 5.72 -3.32 -8.04
CA GLU A 19 7.09 -3.68 -8.39
C GLU A 19 7.38 -5.15 -8.09
N ARG A 20 6.95 -5.65 -6.93
CA ARG A 20 7.13 -7.06 -6.55
C ARG A 20 6.19 -7.99 -7.32
N ALA A 21 4.94 -7.57 -7.54
CA ALA A 21 3.96 -8.36 -8.28
C ALA A 21 4.30 -8.56 -9.76
N ASP A 22 5.05 -7.64 -10.38
CA ASP A 22 5.49 -7.76 -11.79
C ASP A 22 6.48 -8.93 -11.98
N GLU A 23 7.21 -9.31 -10.92
CA GLU A 23 8.13 -10.44 -10.94
C GLU A 23 7.43 -11.79 -10.73
N ILE A 24 6.16 -11.79 -10.30
CA ILE A 24 5.41 -12.99 -9.97
C ILE A 24 4.72 -13.57 -11.23
N PRO A 25 5.01 -14.82 -11.60
CA PRO A 25 4.38 -15.47 -12.75
C PRO A 25 2.87 -15.67 -12.58
N GLU A 26 2.15 -15.73 -13.71
CA GLU A 26 0.70 -15.99 -13.76
C GLU A 26 0.40 -17.49 -13.74
N ASP A 27 0.62 -18.14 -12.58
CA ASP A 27 0.35 -19.56 -12.40
C ASP A 27 -0.37 -19.89 -11.08
N ALA A 28 -0.48 -21.19 -10.75
CA ALA A 28 -1.31 -21.69 -9.65
C ALA A 28 -0.79 -21.29 -8.26
N SER A 29 0.45 -20.83 -8.14
CA SER A 29 1.04 -20.34 -6.89
C SER A 29 0.98 -18.81 -6.75
N ARG A 30 0.41 -18.10 -7.73
CA ARG A 30 0.39 -16.64 -7.77
C ARG A 30 -0.23 -16.00 -6.52
N GLU A 31 -1.27 -16.60 -5.94
CA GLU A 31 -1.91 -16.08 -4.73
C GLU A 31 -0.99 -16.14 -3.51
N ASP A 32 -0.29 -17.26 -3.31
CA ASP A 32 0.67 -17.43 -2.21
C ASP A 32 1.87 -16.50 -2.38
N ASP A 33 2.41 -16.41 -3.60
CA ASP A 33 3.54 -15.54 -3.92
C ASP A 33 3.17 -14.05 -3.78
N LEU A 34 1.95 -13.67 -4.18
CA LEU A 34 1.44 -12.30 -3.99
C LEU A 34 1.23 -11.98 -2.50
N ALA A 35 0.81 -12.95 -1.69
CA ALA A 35 0.68 -12.75 -0.25
C ALA A 35 2.04 -12.52 0.43
N GLU A 36 3.10 -13.19 -0.02
CA GLU A 36 4.47 -12.89 0.43
C GLU A 36 4.91 -11.49 0.00
N ALA A 37 4.77 -11.17 -1.29
CA ALA A 37 5.09 -9.84 -1.83
C ALA A 37 4.31 -8.71 -1.14
N LEU A 38 3.07 -8.98 -0.74
CA LEU A 38 2.22 -8.05 0.02
C LEU A 38 2.83 -7.65 1.36
N HIS A 39 3.34 -8.63 2.12
CA HIS A 39 3.96 -8.34 3.40
C HIS A 39 5.25 -7.52 3.22
N GLU A 40 6.09 -7.89 2.25
CA GLU A 40 7.33 -7.15 1.95
C GLU A 40 7.05 -5.73 1.43
N ALA A 41 5.99 -5.54 0.65
CA ALA A 41 5.55 -4.24 0.17
C ALA A 41 5.08 -3.35 1.31
N GLY A 42 4.32 -3.89 2.27
CA GLY A 42 3.88 -3.17 3.45
C GLY A 42 5.04 -2.70 4.33
N GLU A 43 6.01 -3.57 4.61
CA GLU A 43 7.21 -3.21 5.38
C GLU A 43 8.04 -2.12 4.68
N ALA A 44 8.23 -2.24 3.37
CA ALA A 44 8.95 -1.24 2.58
C ALA A 44 8.21 0.10 2.50
N ALA A 45 6.89 0.07 2.34
CA ALA A 45 6.05 1.27 2.32
C ALA A 45 6.10 2.00 3.66
N ALA A 46 5.98 1.28 4.79
CA ALA A 46 6.07 1.88 6.12
C ALA A 46 7.44 2.54 6.35
N ALA A 47 8.53 1.85 5.96
CA ALA A 47 9.88 2.39 6.05
C ALA A 47 10.06 3.63 5.16
N ARG A 48 9.49 3.64 3.94
CA ARG A 48 9.52 4.78 3.01
C ARG A 48 8.73 5.97 3.56
N LEU A 49 7.55 5.75 4.13
CA LEU A 49 6.73 6.80 4.75
C LEU A 49 7.45 7.44 5.93
N HIS A 50 8.04 6.63 6.82
CA HIS A 50 8.82 7.14 7.93
C HIS A 50 10.05 7.93 7.47
N ALA A 51 10.80 7.42 6.48
CA ALA A 51 12.07 8.02 6.06
C ALA A 51 11.91 9.23 5.13
N GLN A 52 10.86 9.28 4.30
CA GLN A 52 10.72 10.26 3.21
C GLN A 52 9.57 11.25 3.43
N ALA A 53 8.53 10.88 4.18
CA ALA A 53 7.35 11.70 4.40
C ALA A 53 7.18 12.15 5.86
N ASP A 54 8.20 11.93 6.71
CA ASP A 54 8.24 12.34 8.14
C ASP A 54 7.05 11.81 8.96
N TRP A 55 6.51 10.64 8.57
CA TRP A 55 5.46 9.98 9.35
C TRP A 55 6.03 9.44 10.66
N GLU A 56 5.26 9.57 11.75
CA GLU A 56 5.54 8.84 12.97
C GLU A 56 5.54 7.33 12.67
N GLU A 57 6.47 6.59 13.28
CA GLU A 57 6.61 5.14 13.02
C GLU A 57 5.31 4.38 13.33
N GLU A 58 4.57 4.82 14.37
CA GLU A 58 3.28 4.24 14.76
C GLU A 58 2.21 4.48 13.68
N ASP A 59 2.07 5.71 13.18
CA ASP A 59 1.09 6.07 12.15
C ASP A 59 1.40 5.35 10.82
N ALA A 60 2.68 5.31 10.43
CA ALA A 60 3.11 4.61 9.22
C ALA A 60 2.83 3.10 9.31
N ALA A 61 3.06 2.47 10.48
CA ALA A 61 2.75 1.07 10.70
C ALA A 61 1.24 0.80 10.75
N GLU A 62 0.45 1.70 11.33
CA GLU A 62 -1.00 1.56 11.42
C GLU A 62 -1.66 1.63 10.04
N ILE A 63 -1.36 2.67 9.26
CA ILE A 63 -1.98 2.85 7.95
C ILE A 63 -1.55 1.76 6.94
N THR A 64 -0.28 1.36 6.96
CA THR A 64 0.19 0.26 6.11
C THR A 64 -0.39 -1.08 6.53
N GLY A 65 -0.66 -1.30 7.83
CA GLY A 65 -1.38 -2.47 8.32
C GLY A 65 -2.79 -2.58 7.73
N GLU A 66 -3.51 -1.46 7.62
CA GLU A 66 -4.82 -1.41 6.98
C GLU A 66 -4.74 -1.69 5.47
N PHE A 67 -3.72 -1.15 4.79
CA PHE A 67 -3.48 -1.44 3.38
C PHE A 67 -3.15 -2.92 3.12
N ILE A 68 -2.34 -3.54 3.98
CA ILE A 68 -2.06 -4.99 3.93
C ILE A 68 -3.37 -5.78 4.04
N ARG A 69 -4.25 -5.40 4.98
CA ARG A 69 -5.55 -6.06 5.17
C ARG A 69 -6.40 -5.99 3.90
N LEU A 70 -6.57 -4.80 3.33
CA LEU A 70 -7.38 -4.56 2.13
C LEU A 70 -6.82 -5.26 0.88
N ALA A 71 -5.51 -5.19 0.68
CA ALA A 71 -4.84 -5.86 -0.43
C ALA A 71 -4.87 -7.40 -0.27
N GLY A 72 -4.83 -7.91 0.96
CA GLY A 72 -5.01 -9.34 1.22
C GLY A 72 -6.42 -9.83 0.88
N GLU A 73 -7.45 -9.03 1.16
CA GLU A 73 -8.82 -9.32 0.72
C GLU A 73 -8.93 -9.31 -0.81
N TRP A 74 -8.33 -8.32 -1.46
CA TRP A 74 -8.28 -8.23 -2.93
C TRP A 74 -7.56 -9.43 -3.57
N ILE A 75 -6.44 -9.91 -3.00
CA ILE A 75 -5.76 -11.12 -3.48
C ILE A 75 -6.70 -12.33 -3.35
N ALA A 76 -7.38 -12.48 -2.21
CA ALA A 76 -8.28 -13.61 -1.95
C ALA A 76 -9.54 -13.62 -2.85
N GLU A 77 -9.92 -12.48 -3.41
CA GLU A 77 -10.98 -12.39 -4.43
C GLU A 77 -10.54 -12.96 -5.79
N GLY A 78 -9.22 -13.06 -6.03
CA GLY A 78 -8.63 -13.65 -7.24
C GLY A 78 -8.88 -12.83 -8.52
N ILE A 79 -9.43 -11.63 -8.40
CA ILE A 79 -9.66 -10.68 -9.50
C ILE A 79 -8.62 -9.58 -9.35
N PHE A 80 -7.47 -9.76 -9.99
CA PHE A 80 -6.32 -8.84 -9.88
C PHE A 80 -6.51 -7.57 -10.72
N ASP A 81 -7.54 -6.77 -10.40
CA ASP A 81 -7.76 -5.45 -10.97
C ASP A 81 -7.07 -4.39 -10.10
N TRP A 82 -6.00 -3.80 -10.63
CA TRP A 82 -5.20 -2.80 -9.92
C TRP A 82 -5.95 -1.48 -9.71
N ASP A 83 -6.88 -1.11 -10.60
CA ASP A 83 -7.65 0.12 -10.43
C ASP A 83 -8.64 -0.02 -9.26
N ASP A 84 -9.22 -1.21 -9.07
CA ASP A 84 -10.05 -1.54 -7.90
C ASP A 84 -9.24 -1.48 -6.59
N LEU A 85 -8.05 -2.08 -6.55
CA LEU A 85 -7.19 -2.00 -5.36
C LEU A 85 -6.85 -0.54 -5.02
N ARG A 86 -6.49 0.27 -6.01
CA ARG A 86 -6.17 1.68 -5.80
C ARG A 86 -7.33 2.46 -5.19
N GLU A 87 -8.54 2.28 -5.71
CA GLU A 87 -9.73 2.95 -5.19
C GLU A 87 -9.98 2.57 -3.72
N ARG A 88 -9.81 1.30 -3.36
CA ARG A 88 -9.97 0.84 -1.96
C ARG A 88 -8.95 1.47 -1.02
N LEU A 89 -7.68 1.55 -1.43
CA LEU A 89 -6.61 2.11 -0.62
C LEU A 89 -6.75 3.64 -0.48
N GLU A 90 -7.11 4.32 -1.58
CA GLU A 90 -7.37 5.77 -1.57
C GLU A 90 -8.53 6.10 -0.62
N LEU A 91 -9.63 5.34 -0.68
CA LEU A 91 -10.77 5.51 0.22
C LEU A 91 -10.36 5.28 1.69
N ALA A 92 -9.61 4.22 1.97
CA ALA A 92 -9.14 3.93 3.33
C ALA A 92 -8.25 5.04 3.88
N GLN A 93 -7.37 5.63 3.05
CA GLN A 93 -6.58 6.80 3.45
C GLN A 93 -7.47 8.02 3.71
N GLN A 94 -8.46 8.30 2.85
CA GLN A 94 -9.40 9.41 3.07
C GLN A 94 -10.19 9.26 4.36
N GLU A 95 -10.57 8.02 4.73
CA GLU A 95 -11.21 7.71 6.00
C GLU A 95 -10.24 7.96 7.17
N TRP A 96 -9.00 7.46 7.08
CA TRP A 96 -7.95 7.69 8.07
C TRP A 96 -7.67 9.19 8.30
N ASP A 97 -7.50 9.95 7.21
CA ASP A 97 -7.28 11.40 7.24
C ASP A 97 -8.45 12.15 7.92
N SER A 98 -9.68 11.64 7.78
CA SER A 98 -10.86 12.21 8.43
C SER A 98 -10.94 11.89 9.93
N GLU A 99 -10.34 10.79 10.39
CA GLU A 99 -10.38 10.34 11.79
C GLU A 99 -9.21 10.88 12.63
N PHE A 100 -8.00 10.89 12.05
CA PHE A 100 -6.76 11.20 12.77
C PHE A 100 -6.16 12.56 12.39
N GLY A 101 -6.73 13.23 11.39
CA GLY A 101 -6.21 14.48 10.81
C GLY A 101 -5.41 14.20 9.54
N ALA A 102 -5.26 15.21 8.69
CA ALA A 102 -4.61 15.04 7.40
C ALA A 102 -3.17 14.50 7.57
N SER A 103 -2.88 13.43 6.83
CA SER A 103 -1.54 12.96 6.50
C SER A 103 -0.56 14.13 6.35
N PRO A 104 0.64 14.08 6.98
CA PRO A 104 1.64 15.12 6.78
C PRO A 104 1.96 15.25 5.28
N ILE A 105 1.87 16.49 4.77
CA ILE A 105 2.07 16.89 3.36
C ILE A 105 3.44 17.52 3.16
#